data_AF-A0A3B9X3F7-F1
#
_entry.id   AF-A0A3B9X3F7-F1
#
_cell.length_a   1.000
_cell.length_b   1.000
_cell.length_c   1.000
_cell.angle_alpha   90.00
_cell.angle_beta   90.00
_cell.angle_gamma   90.00
#
_symmetry.space_group_name_H-M   'P 1'
#
loop_
_entity.id
_entity.type
_entity.pdbx_description
1 polymer ?
#
loop_
_entity_poly.entity_id
_entity_poly.type
_entity_poly.pdbx_seq_one_letter_code
_entity_poly.pdbx_strand_id
1 'polypeptide(L)' 'MSDTNDPIVIVGQARTPIGGLVGDLSGVSATALGSTAISAAVSRAGLEADAVDEVIMGCVLPAGVGQAPAR' A
#
# COMPACT_ATOMS: atom_id res chain seq x y z
N MET A 1 10.68 -10.11 23.81
CA MET A 1 10.42 -8.71 24.22
C MET A 1 11.07 -7.85 23.16
N SER A 2 10.34 -6.92 22.56
CA SER A 2 10.89 -6.00 21.57
C SER A 2 12.05 -5.25 22.22
N ASP A 3 13.23 -5.26 21.60
CA ASP A 3 14.33 -4.41 22.04
C ASP A 3 13.89 -2.95 21.95
N THR A 4 13.97 -2.21 23.06
CA THR A 4 13.48 -0.81 23.15
C THR A 4 14.41 0.19 22.44
N ASN A 5 15.58 -0.25 21.98
CA ASN A 5 16.60 0.62 21.37
C ASN A 5 16.29 0.97 19.90
N ASP A 6 15.40 0.23 19.26
CA ASP A 6 14.88 0.51 17.92
C ASP A 6 13.38 0.19 17.86
N PRO A 7 12.52 1.09 18.36
CA PRO A 7 11.09 0.84 18.43
C PRO A 7 10.44 0.93 17.05
N ILE A 8 9.61 -0.07 16.72
CA ILE A 8 8.76 -0.02 15.52
C ILE A 8 7.63 0.99 15.71
N VAL A 9 7.53 1.93 14.78
CA VAL A 9 6.54 3.02 14.82
C VAL A 9 5.76 3.11 13.51
N ILE A 10 4.50 3.56 13.60
CA ILE A 10 3.67 3.87 12.43
C ILE A 10 3.75 5.37 12.18
N VAL A 11 4.42 5.78 11.10
CA VAL A 11 4.65 7.18 10.75
C VAL A 11 3.63 7.73 9.74
N GLY A 12 2.85 6.87 9.09
CA GLY A 12 1.87 7.28 8.09
C GLY A 12 0.81 6.22 7.85
N GLN A 13 -0.36 6.67 7.39
CA GLN A 13 -1.44 5.79 6.96
C GLN A 13 -2.31 6.45 5.89
N ALA A 14 -2.78 5.64 4.96
CA ALA A 14 -3.80 6.02 4.00
C ALA A 14 -4.53 4.77 3.49
N ARG A 15 -5.71 5.00 2.91
CA ARG A 15 -6.50 3.97 2.24
C ARG A 15 -7.28 4.60 1.10
N THR A 16 -7.64 3.79 0.11
CA THR A 16 -8.66 4.17 -0.86
C THR A 16 -10.05 4.11 -0.21
N PRO A 17 -11.08 4.71 -0.83
CA PRO A 17 -12.46 4.29 -0.61
C PRO A 17 -12.61 2.79 -0.92
N ILE A 18 -13.62 2.17 -0.29
CA ILE A 18 -13.97 0.78 -0.59
C ILE A 18 -15.09 0.82 -1.62
N GLY A 19 -14.83 0.28 -2.81
CA GLY A 19 -15.83 0.15 -3.87
C GLY A 19 -16.73 -1.06 -3.64
N GLY A 20 -18.00 -0.95 -4.02
CA GLY A 20 -18.89 -2.11 -4.13
C GLY A 20 -18.43 -3.06 -5.24
N LEU A 21 -18.86 -4.32 -5.18
CA LEU A 21 -18.61 -5.31 -6.23
C LEU A 21 -19.24 -4.82 -7.54
N VAL A 22 -18.44 -4.71 -8.61
CA VAL A 22 -18.83 -4.08 -9.90
C VAL A 22 -19.31 -2.62 -9.73
N GLY A 23 -18.78 -1.90 -8.74
CA GLY A 23 -19.09 -0.49 -8.48
C GLY A 23 -18.07 0.49 -9.07
N ASP A 24 -17.99 1.68 -8.44
CA ASP A 24 -17.24 2.85 -8.94
C ASP A 24 -15.73 2.62 -9.17
N LEU A 25 -15.13 1.67 -8.45
CA LEU A 25 -13.70 1.34 -8.56
C LEU A 25 -13.43 0.11 -9.43
N SER A 26 -14.46 -0.49 -10.05
CA SER A 26 -14.33 -1.74 -10.80
C SER A 26 -13.41 -1.65 -12.02
N GLY A 27 -13.25 -0.46 -12.61
CA GLY A 27 -12.35 -0.22 -13.73
C GLY A 27 -10.89 0.05 -13.34
N VAL A 28 -10.57 0.12 -12.04
CA VAL A 28 -9.23 0.43 -11.55
C VAL A 28 -8.51 -0.87 -11.17
N SER A 29 -7.27 -1.03 -11.61
CA SER A 29 -6.48 -2.23 -11.27
C SER A 29 -6.17 -2.28 -9.77
N ALA A 30 -6.00 -3.49 -9.24
CA ALA A 30 -5.58 -3.69 -7.86
C ALA A 30 -4.23 -3.00 -7.54
N THR A 31 -3.28 -3.02 -8.49
CA THR A 31 -1.98 -2.37 -8.34
C THR A 31 -2.11 -0.85 -8.27
N ALA A 32 -2.99 -0.23 -9.06
CA ALA A 32 -3.23 1.21 -9.02
C ALA A 32 -3.92 1.66 -7.73
N LEU A 33 -4.84 0.85 -7.19
CA LEU A 33 -5.44 1.11 -5.88
C LEU A 33 -4.39 1.02 -4.77
N GLY A 34 -3.53 0.00 -4.83
CA GLY A 34 -2.40 -0.18 -3.89
C GLY A 34 -1.40 0.97 -3.95
N SER A 35 -0.95 1.36 -5.15
CA SER A 35 0.02 2.44 -5.33
C SER A 35 -0.53 3.80 -4.88
N THR A 36 -1.83 4.06 -5.09
CA THR A 36 -2.51 5.26 -4.59
C THR A 36 -2.49 5.32 -3.06
N ALA A 37 -2.82 4.20 -2.40
CA ALA A 37 -2.80 4.12 -0.95
C ALA A 37 -1.38 4.28 -0.38
N ILE A 38 -0.39 3.61 -0.95
CA ILE A 38 1.01 3.67 -0.52
C ILE A 38 1.57 5.09 -0.70
N SER A 39 1.39 5.69 -1.88
CA SER A 39 1.87 7.05 -2.17
C SER A 39 1.30 8.09 -1.20
N ALA A 40 0.01 7.98 -0.87
CA ALA A 40 -0.63 8.85 0.10
C ALA A 40 -0.12 8.61 1.53
N ALA A 41 0.19 7.37 1.92
CA ALA A 41 0.73 7.05 3.24
C ALA A 41 2.15 7.61 3.42
N VAL A 42 3.02 7.42 2.41
CA VAL A 42 4.40 7.94 2.40
C VAL A 42 4.41 9.47 2.44
N SER A 43 3.62 10.11 1.57
CA SER A 43 3.51 11.57 1.55
C SER A 43 3.00 12.15 2.88
N ARG A 44 2.00 11.51 3.52
CA ARG A 44 1.48 11.94 4.83
C ARG A 44 2.46 11.70 5.98
N ALA A 45 3.37 10.75 5.84
CA ALA A 45 4.48 10.55 6.76
C ALA A 45 5.57 11.63 6.61
N GLY A 46 5.50 12.48 5.57
CA GLY A 46 6.52 13.49 5.28
C GLY A 46 7.83 12.88 4.77
N LEU A 47 7.76 11.70 4.16
CA LEU A 47 8.91 10.98 3.63
C LEU A 47 9.00 11.12 2.11
N GLU A 48 10.23 11.11 1.61
CA GLU A 48 10.51 10.91 0.19
C GLU A 48 10.36 9.43 -0.18
N ALA A 49 10.02 9.14 -1.43
CA ALA A 49 9.74 7.78 -1.88
C ALA A 49 10.99 6.86 -1.85
N ASP A 50 12.18 7.43 -1.96
CA ASP A 50 13.47 6.73 -1.92
C ASP A 50 13.91 6.33 -0.50
N ALA A 51 13.22 6.82 0.54
CA ALA A 51 13.43 6.42 1.93
C ALA A 51 12.77 5.08 2.28
N VAL A 52 12.02 4.46 1.35
CA VAL A 52 11.36 3.17 1.55
C VAL A 52 12.20 2.04 0.96
N ASP A 53 12.78 1.21 1.81
CA ASP A 53 13.63 0.08 1.39
C ASP A 53 12.81 -1.14 0.92
N GLU A 54 11.67 -1.41 1.55
CA GLU A 54 10.87 -2.62 1.31
C GLU A 54 9.36 -2.33 1.37
N VAL A 55 8.61 -3.01 0.51
CA VAL A 55 7.14 -2.98 0.47
C VAL A 55 6.60 -4.39 0.59
N ILE A 56 5.76 -4.62 1.62
CA ILE A 56 5.03 -5.87 1.81
C ILE A 56 3.54 -5.58 1.58
N MET A 57 2.98 -6.10 0.47
CA MET A 57 1.58 -5.89 0.11
C MET A 57 0.81 -7.22 0.03
N GLY A 58 -0.28 -7.31 0.81
CA GLY A 58 -1.17 -8.46 0.78
C GLY A 58 -2.07 -8.46 -0.46
N CYS A 59 -2.14 -9.58 -1.19
CA CYS A 59 -3.06 -9.78 -2.31
C CYS A 59 -3.57 -11.23 -2.33
N VAL A 60 -4.87 -11.43 -2.10
CA VAL A 60 -5.46 -12.77 -1.94
C VAL A 60 -5.74 -13.45 -3.29
N LEU A 61 -6.16 -12.68 -4.30
CA LEU A 61 -6.50 -13.18 -5.63
C LEU A 61 -5.60 -12.53 -6.70
N PRO A 62 -4.33 -12.96 -6.84
CA PRO A 62 -3.36 -12.33 -7.73
C PRO A 62 -3.53 -12.70 -9.21
N ALA A 63 -4.45 -13.63 -9.54
CA ALA A 63 -4.67 -14.08 -10.91
C ALA A 63 -5.07 -12.91 -11.82
N GLY A 64 -4.33 -12.72 -12.92
CA GLY A 64 -4.59 -11.64 -13.89
C GLY A 64 -4.05 -10.26 -13.50
N VAL A 65 -3.39 -10.11 -12.34
CA VAL A 65 -2.83 -8.83 -11.87
C VAL A 65 -1.43 -8.54 -12.45
N GLY A 66 -0.80 -9.54 -13.05
CA GLY A 66 0.56 -9.45 -13.62
C GLY A 66 1.64 -9.99 -12.68
N GLN A 67 2.89 -9.82 -13.06
CA GLN A 67 4.04 -10.24 -12.26
C GLN A 67 4.29 -9.25 -11.12
N ALA A 68 4.59 -9.77 -9.93
CA ALA A 68 4.90 -9.00 -8.73
C ALA A 68 3.91 -7.85 -8.43
N PRO A 69 2.67 -8.13 -8.00
CA PRO A 69 1.64 -7.10 -7.74
C PRO A 69 1.99 -6.00 -6.71
N ALA A 70 3.06 -6.20 -5.94
CA ALA A 70 3.55 -5.24 -4.94
C ALA A 70 4.63 -4.28 -5.48
N ARG A 71 5.06 -4.45 -6.73
CA ARG A 71 6.05 -3.59 -7.40
C ARG A 71 5.41 -2.47 -8.21
#